data_AF-A0A7C2PIW6-F1
#
_entry.id   AF-A0A7C2PIW6-F1
#
_cell.length_a   1.000
_cell.length_b   1.000
_cell.length_c   1.000
_cell.angle_alpha   90.00
_cell.angle_beta   90.00
_cell.angle_gamma   90.00
#
_symmetry.space_group_name_H-M   'P 1'
#
loop_
_entity.id
_entity.type
_entity.pdbx_description
1 polymer ?
#
loop_
_entity_poly.entity_id
_entity_poly.type
_entity_poly.pdbx_seq_one_letter_code
_entity_poly.pdbx_strand_id
1 'polypeptide(L)'
;MPGSPADLLRLVSSWSTPVIAGAAVLHFLAFVWLATWARQDLRRLAGDFDAFTRDLKHRSLFERGADLTDQLDAFLADVRDVLDDPQQDAERRALHSRMKILDEERRYLHSQAFETAYNVCRTMIEAYPLAGVLGTILAIGAALQMPAGEEAGAVNTIVKYFGDAIWSTFAGLIAAIGLMFVNSLVETRFLRLGESRLQVRETVARAKRELSLAAAGEVSA
;
A
#
# COMPACT_ATOMS: atom_id res chain seq x y z
N MET A 1 -3.23 -40.70 9.71
CA MET A 1 -3.70 -39.53 10.48
C MET A 1 -2.87 -39.45 11.75
N PRO A 2 -2.44 -38.26 12.20
CA PRO A 2 -1.66 -38.12 13.43
C PRO A 2 -2.49 -38.66 14.60
N GLY A 3 -1.98 -39.70 15.27
CA GLY A 3 -2.71 -40.43 16.30
C GLY A 3 -2.43 -39.93 17.72
N SER A 4 -1.35 -39.15 17.92
CA SER A 4 -0.96 -38.60 19.22
C SER A 4 -0.67 -37.08 19.17
N PRO A 5 -0.83 -36.35 20.30
CA PRO A 5 -0.45 -34.94 20.40
C PRO A 5 1.03 -34.67 20.06
N ALA A 6 1.91 -35.64 20.33
CA ALA A 6 3.33 -35.58 20.00
C ALA A 6 3.56 -35.59 18.49
N ASP A 7 2.80 -36.39 17.74
CA ASP A 7 2.89 -36.42 16.26
C ASP A 7 2.42 -35.10 15.63
N LEU A 8 1.39 -34.47 16.21
CA LEU A 8 0.92 -33.15 15.79
C LEU A 8 2.00 -32.08 16.00
N LEU A 9 2.66 -32.06 17.16
CA LEU A 9 3.73 -31.10 17.45
C LEU A 9 4.91 -31.24 16.49
N ARG A 10 5.30 -32.48 16.16
CA ARG A 10 6.38 -32.76 15.21
C ARG A 10 6.03 -32.30 13.81
N LEU A 11 4.79 -32.55 13.36
CA LEU A 11 4.32 -32.08 12.06
C LEU A 11 4.32 -30.56 11.99
N VAL A 12 3.70 -29.88 12.97
CA VAL A 12 3.61 -28.42 12.99
C VAL A 12 5.00 -27.77 13.10
N SER A 13 5.90 -28.34 13.91
CA SER A 13 7.28 -27.86 14.03
C SER A 13 8.02 -27.92 12.70
N SER A 14 7.96 -29.04 11.98
CA SER A 14 8.64 -29.19 10.68
C SER A 14 8.11 -28.24 9.59
N TRP A 15 6.85 -27.82 9.70
CA TRP A 15 6.22 -26.90 8.76
C TRP A 15 6.39 -25.42 9.12
N SER A 16 6.89 -25.10 10.32
CA SER A 16 7.05 -23.70 10.77
C SER A 16 7.90 -22.86 9.80
N THR A 17 9.13 -23.28 9.53
CA THR A 17 10.05 -22.60 8.61
C THR A 17 9.49 -22.42 7.19
N PRO A 18 9.00 -23.46 6.49
CA PRO A 18 8.48 -23.29 5.14
C PRO A 18 7.20 -22.44 5.09
N VAL A 19 6.34 -22.49 6.12
CA VAL A 19 5.15 -21.63 6.21
C VAL A 19 5.56 -20.17 6.38
N ILE A 20 6.51 -19.88 7.26
CA ILE A 20 7.06 -18.52 7.45
C ILE A 20 7.63 -18.00 6.13
N ALA A 21 8.46 -18.79 5.45
CA ALA A 21 9.06 -18.42 4.18
C ALA A 21 8.00 -18.20 3.08
N GLY A 22 7.03 -19.11 2.95
CA GLY A 22 5.95 -18.98 1.99
C GLY A 22 5.08 -17.75 2.23
N ALA A 23 4.73 -17.49 3.50
CA ALA A 23 4.02 -16.28 3.88
C ALA A 23 4.83 -15.02 3.56
N ALA A 24 6.14 -15.02 3.77
CA ALA A 24 7.02 -13.88 3.44
C ALA A 24 7.03 -13.58 1.94
N VAL A 25 7.09 -14.61 1.09
CA VAL A 25 7.02 -14.46 -0.37
C VAL A 25 5.67 -13.90 -0.80
N LEU A 26 4.56 -14.43 -0.27
CA LEU A 26 3.23 -13.90 -0.57
C LEU A 26 3.08 -12.45 -0.14
N HIS A 27 3.64 -12.08 1.01
CA HIS A 27 3.61 -10.72 1.51
C HIS A 27 4.46 -9.76 0.65
N PHE A 28 5.62 -10.21 0.17
CA PHE A 28 6.40 -9.47 -0.81
C PHE A 28 5.60 -9.23 -2.11
N LEU A 29 4.92 -10.26 -2.61
CA LEU A 29 4.04 -10.12 -3.78
C LEU A 29 2.87 -9.16 -3.52
N ALA A 30 2.32 -9.14 -2.31
CA ALA A 30 1.31 -8.16 -1.92
C ALA A 30 1.84 -6.72 -1.97
N PHE A 31 3.08 -6.47 -1.52
CA PHE A 31 3.73 -5.16 -1.69
C PHE A 31 3.94 -4.78 -3.15
N VAL A 32 4.37 -5.72 -3.99
CA VAL A 32 4.50 -5.49 -5.45
C VAL A 32 3.14 -5.13 -6.05
N TRP A 33 2.09 -5.87 -5.68
CA TRP A 33 0.73 -5.60 -6.13
C TRP A 33 0.26 -4.21 -5.68
N LEU A 34 0.44 -3.85 -4.40
CA LEU A 34 0.13 -2.51 -3.90
C LEU A 34 0.92 -1.41 -4.64
N ALA A 35 2.20 -1.64 -4.94
CA ALA A 35 3.00 -0.70 -5.70
C ALA A 35 2.47 -0.51 -7.14
N THR A 36 1.98 -1.58 -7.78
CA THR A 36 1.33 -1.47 -9.08
C THR A 36 0.00 -0.75 -9.01
N TRP A 37 -0.81 -1.03 -7.98
CA TRP A 37 -2.07 -0.33 -7.73
C TRP A 37 -1.83 1.17 -7.53
N ALA A 38 -0.93 1.56 -6.63
CA ALA A 38 -0.60 2.95 -6.36
C ALA A 38 -0.20 3.71 -7.64
N ARG A 39 0.64 3.10 -8.50
CA ARG A 39 1.03 3.69 -9.78
C ARG A 39 -0.12 3.82 -10.76
N GLN A 40 -0.98 2.80 -10.85
CA GLN A 40 -2.16 2.85 -11.72
C GLN A 40 -3.12 3.95 -11.27
N ASP A 41 -3.30 4.11 -9.96
CA ASP A 41 -4.18 5.10 -9.39
C ASP A 41 -3.67 6.53 -9.63
N LEU A 42 -2.37 6.77 -9.40
CA LEU A 42 -1.76 8.06 -9.69
C LEU A 42 -1.84 8.42 -11.18
N ARG A 43 -1.64 7.45 -12.09
CA ARG A 43 -1.81 7.66 -13.53
C ARG A 43 -3.23 8.03 -13.90
N ARG A 44 -4.23 7.43 -13.24
CA ARG A 44 -5.64 7.76 -13.46
C ARG A 44 -5.93 9.18 -12.98
N LEU A 45 -5.55 9.52 -11.75
CA LEU A 45 -5.70 10.88 -11.21
C LEU A 45 -5.05 11.95 -12.10
N ALA A 46 -3.81 11.72 -12.54
CA ALA A 46 -3.13 12.63 -13.45
C ALA A 46 -3.85 12.75 -14.81
N GLY A 47 -4.40 11.65 -15.33
CA GLY A 47 -5.19 11.65 -16.58
C GLY A 47 -6.52 12.40 -16.44
N ASP A 48 -7.22 12.23 -15.32
CA ASP A 48 -8.47 12.93 -15.03
C ASP A 48 -8.24 14.44 -14.92
N PHE A 49 -7.13 14.84 -14.27
CA PHE A 49 -6.73 16.26 -14.15
C PHE A 49 -6.20 16.84 -15.45
N ASP A 50 -5.45 16.07 -16.23
CA ASP A 50 -5.05 16.46 -17.59
C ASP A 50 -6.27 16.75 -18.46
N ALA A 51 -7.28 15.88 -18.41
CA ALA A 51 -8.54 16.08 -19.12
C ALA A 51 -9.29 17.32 -18.62
N PHE A 52 -9.28 17.57 -17.31
CA PHE A 52 -9.91 18.74 -16.70
C PHE A 52 -9.24 20.06 -17.12
N THR A 53 -7.91 20.17 -17.06
CA THR A 53 -7.15 21.40 -17.31
C THR A 53 -6.86 21.69 -18.78
N ARG A 54 -7.18 20.79 -19.70
CA ARG A 54 -6.79 20.87 -21.12
C ARG A 54 -7.22 22.14 -21.89
N ASP A 55 -8.25 22.88 -21.48
CA ASP A 55 -8.64 24.15 -22.14
C ASP A 55 -8.10 25.40 -21.44
N LEU A 56 -7.27 25.25 -20.40
CA LEU A 56 -6.60 26.38 -19.77
C LEU A 56 -5.52 26.95 -20.68
N LYS A 57 -5.48 28.28 -20.78
CA LYS A 57 -4.58 28.99 -21.69
C LYS A 57 -3.12 28.90 -21.25
N HIS A 58 -2.89 28.93 -19.94
CA HIS A 58 -1.56 28.88 -19.31
C HIS A 58 -1.33 27.55 -18.61
N ARG A 59 -1.54 26.45 -19.34
CA ARG A 59 -1.32 25.10 -18.82
C ARG A 59 0.18 24.78 -18.72
N SER A 60 0.57 24.10 -17.65
CA SER A 60 1.87 23.47 -17.51
C SER A 60 2.11 22.37 -18.56
N LEU A 61 3.15 22.53 -19.38
CA LEU A 61 3.58 21.56 -20.40
C LEU A 61 4.75 20.72 -19.85
N PHE A 62 4.62 19.40 -19.88
CA PHE A 62 5.64 18.50 -19.34
C PHE A 62 6.41 17.77 -20.44
N GLU A 63 7.70 17.53 -20.19
CA GLU A 63 8.52 16.64 -21.00
C GLU A 63 8.05 15.18 -20.88
N ARG A 64 8.31 14.38 -21.91
CA ARG A 64 8.00 12.94 -21.88
C ARG A 64 8.78 12.26 -20.76
N GLY A 65 8.08 11.84 -19.71
CA GLY A 65 8.67 11.10 -18.58
C GLY A 65 8.75 11.89 -17.27
N ALA A 66 8.15 13.08 -17.17
CA ALA A 66 7.99 13.78 -15.90
C ALA A 66 7.31 12.89 -14.83
N ASP A 67 7.68 13.06 -13.56
CA ASP A 67 7.04 12.31 -12.48
C ASP A 67 5.54 12.63 -12.42
N LEU A 68 4.71 11.61 -12.20
CA LEU A 68 3.26 11.77 -12.23
C LEU A 68 2.76 12.66 -11.07
N THR A 69 3.50 12.68 -9.95
CA THR A 69 3.19 13.54 -8.81
C THR A 69 3.41 14.99 -9.19
N ASP A 70 4.56 15.31 -9.78
CA ASP A 70 4.89 16.67 -10.22
C ASP A 70 3.90 17.18 -11.28
N GLN A 71 3.46 16.29 -12.18
CA GLN A 71 2.42 16.62 -13.16
C GLN A 71 1.10 17.01 -12.49
N LEU A 72 0.67 16.21 -11.51
CA LEU A 72 -0.56 16.46 -10.77
C LEU A 72 -0.46 17.77 -9.97
N ASP A 73 0.66 18.01 -9.30
CA ASP A 73 0.87 19.21 -8.49
C ASP A 73 0.82 20.49 -9.34
N ALA A 74 1.39 20.47 -10.54
CA ALA A 74 1.31 21.60 -11.46
C ALA A 74 -0.10 21.77 -12.05
N PHE A 75 -0.84 20.70 -12.36
CA PHE A 75 -2.27 20.84 -12.71
C PHE A 75 -3.11 21.44 -11.58
N LEU A 76 -2.83 21.05 -10.32
CA LEU A 76 -3.49 21.63 -9.16
C LEU A 76 -3.15 23.12 -8.99
N ALA A 77 -1.90 23.51 -9.28
CA ALA A 77 -1.46 24.90 -9.30
C ALA A 77 -2.19 25.70 -10.40
N ASP A 78 -2.24 25.18 -11.63
CA ASP A 78 -2.95 25.81 -12.76
C ASP A 78 -4.42 26.10 -12.39
N VAL A 79 -5.10 25.15 -11.74
CA VAL A 79 -6.49 25.35 -11.27
C VAL A 79 -6.56 26.40 -10.17
N ARG A 80 -5.64 26.38 -9.20
CA ARG A 80 -5.61 27.36 -8.11
C ARG A 80 -5.39 28.78 -8.63
N ASP A 81 -4.51 28.97 -9.60
CA ASP A 81 -4.21 30.28 -10.18
C ASP A 81 -5.44 30.88 -10.87
N VAL A 82 -6.23 30.06 -11.59
CA VAL A 82 -7.51 30.48 -12.20
C VAL A 82 -8.58 30.79 -11.15
N LEU A 83 -8.57 30.06 -10.04
CA LEU A 83 -9.52 30.30 -8.94
C LEU A 83 -9.19 31.57 -8.14
N ASP A 84 -7.90 31.86 -7.96
CA ASP A 84 -7.38 32.99 -7.19
C ASP A 84 -7.47 34.32 -7.96
N ASP A 85 -7.55 34.30 -9.29
CA ASP A 85 -7.76 35.49 -10.14
C ASP A 85 -9.23 35.65 -10.59
N PRO A 86 -9.99 36.60 -10.00
CA PRO A 86 -11.38 36.83 -10.38
C PRO A 86 -11.56 37.39 -11.80
N GLN A 87 -10.50 37.89 -12.46
CA GLN A 87 -10.60 38.51 -13.78
C GLN A 87 -10.57 37.48 -14.92
N GLN A 88 -10.31 36.20 -14.62
CA GLN A 88 -10.21 35.13 -15.61
C GLN A 88 -11.55 34.44 -15.93
N ASP A 89 -12.60 35.22 -16.21
CA ASP A 89 -13.96 34.71 -16.42
C ASP A 89 -14.07 33.66 -17.54
N ALA A 90 -13.22 33.74 -18.56
CA ALA A 90 -13.19 32.76 -19.64
C ALA A 90 -12.65 31.39 -19.16
N GLU A 91 -11.57 31.40 -18.38
CA GLU A 91 -10.93 30.19 -17.86
C GLU A 91 -11.78 29.56 -16.76
N ARG A 92 -12.40 30.37 -15.91
CA ARG A 92 -13.37 29.93 -14.89
C ARG A 92 -14.59 29.25 -15.53
N ARG A 93 -15.14 29.81 -16.61
CA ARG A 93 -16.25 29.18 -17.36
C ARG A 93 -15.83 27.87 -18.02
N ALA A 94 -14.61 27.79 -18.56
CA ALA A 94 -14.05 26.55 -19.09
C ALA A 94 -13.95 25.46 -18.01
N LEU A 95 -13.38 25.79 -16.84
CA LEU A 95 -13.32 24.89 -15.69
C LEU A 95 -14.72 24.46 -15.23
N HIS A 96 -15.68 25.38 -15.16
CA HIS A 96 -17.05 25.06 -14.74
C HIS A 96 -17.73 24.07 -15.70
N SER A 97 -17.55 24.26 -17.01
CA SER A 97 -18.11 23.35 -18.01
C SER A 97 -17.56 21.93 -17.89
N ARG A 98 -16.28 21.81 -17.54
CA ARG A 98 -15.54 20.55 -17.41
C ARG A 98 -15.63 19.93 -16.01
N MET A 99 -16.10 20.69 -15.03
CA MET A 99 -16.44 20.16 -13.71
C MET A 99 -17.41 18.99 -13.82
N LYS A 100 -18.30 19.01 -14.82
CA LYS A 100 -19.22 17.89 -15.13
C LYS A 100 -18.48 16.58 -15.44
N ILE A 101 -17.35 16.65 -16.13
CA ILE A 101 -16.53 15.46 -16.46
C ILE A 101 -15.98 14.84 -15.18
N LEU A 102 -15.41 15.65 -14.28
CA LEU A 102 -14.93 15.20 -12.97
C LEU A 102 -16.09 14.68 -12.08
N ASP A 103 -17.23 15.36 -12.09
CA ASP A 103 -18.43 15.01 -11.31
C ASP A 103 -19.16 13.75 -11.83
N GLU A 104 -18.98 13.39 -13.10
CA GLU A 104 -19.49 12.14 -13.67
C GLU A 104 -18.62 10.96 -13.27
N GLU A 105 -17.29 11.13 -13.27
CA GLU A 105 -16.40 10.04 -12.93
C GLU A 105 -16.37 9.77 -11.43
N ARG A 106 -16.42 10.80 -10.56
CA ARG A 106 -16.41 10.70 -9.07
C ARG A 106 -15.33 9.79 -8.47
N ARG A 107 -14.38 9.31 -9.27
CA ARG A 107 -13.35 8.34 -8.90
C ARG A 107 -12.30 8.92 -7.96
N TYR A 108 -12.22 10.25 -7.86
CA TYR A 108 -11.43 10.94 -6.84
C TYR A 108 -12.01 10.76 -5.42
N LEU A 109 -13.24 10.26 -5.27
CA LEU A 109 -13.81 9.92 -3.97
C LEU A 109 -13.14 8.67 -3.40
N HIS A 110 -12.59 8.88 -2.21
CA HIS A 110 -11.68 8.00 -1.48
C HIS A 110 -12.07 6.52 -1.50
N SER A 111 -11.26 5.68 -2.14
CA SER A 111 -11.26 4.25 -1.83
C SER A 111 -10.28 4.01 -0.68
N GLN A 112 -10.81 3.88 0.53
CA GLN A 112 -10.06 3.49 1.74
C GLN A 112 -9.39 2.11 1.59
N ALA A 113 -9.78 1.33 0.58
CA ALA A 113 -9.26 -0.02 0.35
C ALA A 113 -7.73 -0.06 0.24
N PHE A 114 -7.11 0.93 -0.42
CA PHE A 114 -5.65 0.98 -0.54
C PHE A 114 -4.98 1.23 0.82
N GLU A 115 -5.47 2.20 1.59
CA GLU A 115 -4.94 2.56 2.90
C GLU A 115 -5.10 1.40 3.89
N THR A 116 -6.27 0.75 3.89
CA THR A 116 -6.52 -0.45 4.70
C THR A 116 -5.57 -1.57 4.32
N ALA A 117 -5.42 -1.88 3.03
CA ALA A 117 -4.56 -2.97 2.58
C ALA A 117 -3.08 -2.70 2.92
N TYR A 118 -2.59 -1.48 2.72
CA TYR A 118 -1.23 -1.10 3.09
C TYR A 118 -1.00 -1.18 4.61
N ASN A 119 -1.92 -0.65 5.42
CA ASN A 119 -1.82 -0.71 6.87
C ASN A 119 -1.79 -2.15 7.40
N VAL A 120 -2.63 -3.03 6.83
CA VAL A 120 -2.61 -4.47 7.17
C VAL A 120 -1.27 -5.09 6.82
N CYS A 121 -0.74 -4.86 5.61
CA CYS A 121 0.57 -5.39 5.22
C CYS A 121 1.68 -4.90 6.16
N ARG A 122 1.76 -3.59 6.41
CA ARG A 122 2.76 -2.99 7.31
C ARG A 122 2.75 -3.63 8.69
N THR A 123 1.58 -3.74 9.33
CA THR A 123 1.46 -4.34 10.67
C THR A 123 1.79 -5.84 10.66
N MET A 124 1.42 -6.57 9.60
CA MET A 124 1.73 -8.00 9.50
C MET A 124 3.23 -8.33 9.45
N ILE A 125 4.09 -7.36 9.16
CA ILE A 125 5.55 -7.54 9.23
C ILE A 125 6.00 -7.88 10.66
N GLU A 126 5.34 -7.29 11.66
CA GLU A 126 5.66 -7.50 13.09
C GLU A 126 5.34 -8.93 13.56
N ALA A 127 4.54 -9.68 12.79
CA ALA A 127 4.19 -11.05 13.12
C ALA A 127 5.31 -12.06 12.81
N TYR A 128 6.26 -11.76 11.91
CA TYR A 128 7.28 -12.74 11.51
C TYR A 128 8.30 -13.07 12.61
N PRO A 129 8.83 -12.12 13.39
CA PRO A 129 9.69 -12.45 14.52
C PRO A 129 8.96 -13.31 15.56
N LEU A 130 7.68 -13.00 15.81
CA LEU A 130 6.83 -13.78 16.73
C LEU A 130 6.60 -15.20 16.20
N ALA A 131 6.33 -15.36 14.90
CA ALA A 131 6.19 -16.66 14.26
C ALA A 131 7.48 -17.49 14.36
N GLY A 132 8.65 -16.84 14.19
CA GLY A 132 9.95 -17.47 14.36
C GLY A 132 10.16 -18.01 15.78
N VAL A 133 9.88 -17.18 16.80
CA VAL A 133 9.93 -17.58 18.22
C VAL A 133 8.95 -18.72 18.52
N LEU A 134 7.73 -18.66 17.98
CA LEU A 134 6.74 -19.73 18.14
C LEU A 134 7.24 -21.06 17.54
N GLY A 135 7.84 -21.04 16.35
CA GLY A 135 8.41 -22.26 15.76
C GLY A 135 9.57 -22.85 16.57
N THR A 136 10.38 -22.00 17.20
CA THR A 136 11.42 -22.42 18.16
C THR A 136 10.82 -23.12 19.37
N ILE A 137 9.78 -22.53 19.98
CA ILE A 137 9.07 -23.13 21.12
C ILE A 137 8.49 -24.49 20.74
N LEU A 138 7.90 -24.61 19.54
CA LEU A 138 7.32 -25.85 19.04
C LEU A 138 8.39 -26.93 18.79
N ALA A 139 9.53 -26.56 18.20
CA ALA A 139 10.63 -27.48 17.95
C ALA A 139 11.28 -27.99 19.25
N ILE A 140 11.51 -27.11 20.22
CA ILE A 140 12.00 -27.50 21.55
C ILE A 140 10.96 -28.39 22.25
N GLY A 141 9.68 -28.02 22.20
CA GLY A 141 8.59 -28.82 22.77
C GLY A 141 8.51 -30.23 22.16
N ALA A 142 8.71 -30.35 20.85
CA ALA A 142 8.76 -31.64 20.16
C ALA A 142 9.99 -32.47 20.54
N ALA A 143 11.14 -31.82 20.78
CA ALA A 143 12.36 -32.49 21.23
C ALA A 143 12.23 -33.06 22.66
N LEU A 144 11.57 -32.33 23.55
CA LEU A 144 11.39 -32.72 24.96
C LEU A 144 10.39 -33.87 25.16
N GLN A 145 9.54 -34.15 24.17
CA GLN A 145 8.54 -35.24 24.22
C GLN A 145 9.05 -36.56 23.64
N MET A 146 10.37 -36.77 23.52
CA MET A 146 10.90 -38.06 23.07
C MET A 146 10.63 -39.16 24.12
N PRO A 147 10.13 -40.34 23.71
CA PRO A 147 9.89 -41.45 24.63
C PRO A 147 11.21 -41.91 25.30
N ALA A 148 11.16 -42.14 26.61
CA ALA A 148 12.29 -42.71 27.33
C ALA A 148 12.51 -44.16 26.87
N GLY A 149 13.64 -44.43 26.20
CA GLY A 149 14.02 -45.79 25.77
C GLY A 149 14.81 -45.89 24.45
N GLU A 150 14.87 -44.84 23.63
CA GLU A 150 15.60 -44.84 22.33
C GLU A 150 16.91 -44.03 22.39
N GLU A 151 17.88 -44.47 23.19
CA GLU A 151 19.14 -43.72 23.41
C GLU A 151 20.02 -43.61 22.16
N ALA A 152 20.00 -44.63 21.28
CA ALA A 152 20.87 -44.68 20.09
C ALA A 152 20.45 -43.72 18.96
N GLY A 153 19.24 -43.16 19.00
CA GLY A 153 18.72 -42.19 18.02
C GLY A 153 18.41 -40.81 18.61
N ALA A 154 18.46 -40.67 19.94
CA ALA A 154 18.06 -39.47 20.66
C ALA A 154 18.91 -38.24 20.27
N VAL A 155 20.23 -38.39 20.21
CA VAL A 155 21.13 -37.26 19.89
C VAL A 155 20.87 -36.70 18.49
N ASN A 156 20.79 -37.56 17.47
CA ASN A 156 20.51 -37.14 16.09
C ASN A 156 19.14 -36.43 15.98
N THR A 157 18.15 -36.95 16.71
CA THR A 157 16.80 -36.37 16.72
C THR A 157 16.77 -35.02 17.44
N ILE A 158 17.48 -34.89 18.56
CA ILE A 158 17.62 -33.65 19.31
C ILE A 158 18.31 -32.59 18.44
N VAL A 159 19.42 -32.94 17.79
CA VAL A 159 20.16 -32.04 16.87
C VAL A 159 19.26 -31.56 15.74
N LYS A 160 18.42 -32.43 15.17
CA LYS A 160 17.45 -32.04 14.14
C LYS A 160 16.49 -30.95 14.64
N TYR A 161 15.86 -31.14 15.81
CA TYR A 161 14.92 -30.15 16.33
C TYR A 161 15.60 -28.84 16.75
N PHE A 162 16.84 -28.88 17.25
CA PHE A 162 17.64 -27.68 17.44
C PHE A 162 17.89 -26.95 16.12
N GLY A 163 18.19 -27.68 15.05
CA GLY A 163 18.29 -27.12 13.70
C GLY A 163 16.99 -26.47 13.24
N ASP A 164 15.85 -27.16 13.39
CA ASP A 164 14.53 -26.65 13.01
C ASP A 164 14.18 -25.36 13.78
N ALA A 165 14.54 -25.29 15.07
CA ALA A 165 14.35 -24.11 15.91
C ALA A 165 15.18 -22.90 15.43
N ILE A 166 16.46 -23.12 15.12
CA ILE A 166 17.36 -22.09 14.59
C ILE A 166 16.83 -21.57 13.25
N TRP A 167 16.47 -22.48 12.34
CA TRP A 167 15.96 -22.12 11.01
C TRP A 167 14.63 -21.37 11.07
N SER A 168 13.73 -21.73 11.98
CA SER A 168 12.48 -21.00 12.20
C SER A 168 12.73 -19.57 12.65
N THR A 169 13.62 -19.37 13.63
CA THR A 169 13.97 -18.02 14.12
C THR A 169 14.62 -17.20 13.01
N PHE A 170 15.58 -17.79 12.31
CA PHE A 170 16.28 -17.14 11.21
C PHE A 170 15.31 -16.73 10.11
N ALA A 171 14.39 -17.61 9.71
CA ALA A 171 13.36 -17.33 8.71
C ALA A 171 12.43 -16.19 9.15
N GLY A 172 12.00 -16.16 10.41
CA GLY A 172 11.18 -15.08 10.95
C GLY A 172 11.89 -13.72 10.93
N LEU A 173 13.15 -13.68 11.36
CA LEU A 173 13.93 -12.44 11.39
C LEU A 173 14.28 -11.93 9.99
N ILE A 174 14.73 -12.80 9.09
CA ILE A 174 15.10 -12.39 7.72
C ILE A 174 13.87 -11.93 6.93
N ALA A 175 12.72 -12.58 7.12
CA ALA A 175 11.46 -12.15 6.53
C ALA A 175 11.07 -10.76 7.03
N ALA A 176 11.12 -10.53 8.35
CA ALA A 176 10.81 -9.23 8.94
C ALA A 176 11.74 -8.13 8.40
N ILE A 177 13.05 -8.34 8.45
CA ILE A 177 14.04 -7.37 7.96
C ILE A 177 13.84 -7.07 6.47
N GLY A 178 13.67 -8.11 5.66
CA GLY A 178 13.44 -7.97 4.23
C GLY A 178 12.17 -7.20 3.91
N LEU A 179 11.06 -7.50 4.60
CA LEU A 179 9.79 -6.81 4.40
C LEU A 179 9.80 -5.38 4.96
N MET A 180 10.49 -5.12 6.08
CA MET A 180 10.70 -3.75 6.59
C MET A 180 11.47 -2.91 5.58
N PHE A 181 12.50 -3.47 4.96
CA PHE A 181 13.25 -2.81 3.90
C PHE A 181 12.37 -2.52 2.67
N VAL A 182 11.55 -3.49 2.24
CA VAL A 182 10.60 -3.27 1.14
C VAL A 182 9.57 -2.19 1.50
N ASN A 183 9.04 -2.22 2.73
CA ASN A 183 8.10 -1.23 3.22
C ASN A 183 8.70 0.18 3.17
N SER A 184 9.94 0.38 3.62
CA SER A 184 10.57 1.71 3.60
C SER A 184 10.76 2.26 2.19
N LEU A 185 10.96 1.40 1.18
CA LEU A 185 11.06 1.82 -0.23
C LEU A 185 9.71 2.27 -0.82
N VAL A 186 8.59 1.71 -0.36
CA VAL A 186 7.25 2.03 -0.89
C VAL A 186 6.52 3.08 -0.07
N GLU A 187 6.81 3.18 1.22
CA GLU A 187 6.14 4.05 2.19
C GLU A 187 6.12 5.51 1.72
N THR A 188 7.26 6.05 1.31
CA THR A 188 7.34 7.44 0.83
C THR A 188 6.43 7.69 -0.38
N ARG A 189 6.31 6.71 -1.28
CA ARG A 189 5.44 6.83 -2.46
C ARG A 189 3.96 6.74 -2.11
N PHE A 190 3.62 5.88 -1.15
CA PHE A 190 2.23 5.70 -0.72
C PHE A 190 1.72 6.88 0.09
N LEU A 191 2.57 7.48 0.93
CA LEU A 191 2.26 8.74 1.62
C LEU A 191 1.99 9.87 0.63
N ARG A 192 2.86 10.03 -0.38
CA ARG A 192 2.65 11.01 -1.46
C ARG A 192 1.34 10.81 -2.21
N LEU A 193 0.97 9.57 -2.53
CA LEU A 193 -0.33 9.29 -3.16
C LEU A 193 -1.51 9.75 -2.29
N GLY A 194 -1.42 9.54 -0.97
CA GLY A 194 -2.42 10.02 -0.02
C GLY A 194 -2.54 11.55 -0.01
N GLU A 195 -1.40 12.24 0.04
CA GLU A 195 -1.32 13.71 -0.02
C GLU A 195 -1.91 14.25 -1.33
N SER A 196 -1.52 13.68 -2.48
CA SER A 196 -2.05 14.04 -3.79
C SER A 196 -3.57 13.88 -3.88
N ARG A 197 -4.12 12.77 -3.38
CA ARG A 197 -5.58 12.54 -3.34
C ARG A 197 -6.29 13.58 -2.47
N LEU A 198 -5.71 13.93 -1.32
CA LEU A 198 -6.27 14.93 -0.42
C LEU A 198 -6.31 16.31 -1.10
N GLN A 199 -5.19 16.73 -1.70
CA GLN A 199 -5.09 18.02 -2.40
C GLN A 199 -6.04 18.10 -3.59
N VAL A 200 -6.13 17.04 -4.40
CA VAL A 200 -7.12 16.91 -5.48
C VAL A 200 -8.53 17.17 -4.97
N ARG A 201 -8.93 16.52 -3.88
CA ARG A 201 -10.27 16.65 -3.31
C ARG A 201 -10.54 18.08 -2.84
N GLU A 202 -9.59 18.69 -2.15
CA GLU A 202 -9.71 20.06 -1.65
C GLU A 202 -9.83 21.07 -2.80
N THR A 203 -9.00 20.93 -3.84
CA THR A 203 -9.04 21.78 -5.03
C THR A 203 -10.35 21.62 -5.79
N VAL A 204 -10.85 20.39 -5.98
CA VAL A 204 -12.14 20.15 -6.65
C VAL A 204 -13.30 20.71 -5.83
N ALA A 205 -13.31 20.52 -4.50
CA ALA A 205 -14.34 21.07 -3.63
C ALA A 205 -14.34 22.61 -3.66
N ARG A 206 -13.16 23.23 -3.65
CA ARG A 206 -12.99 24.67 -3.78
C ARG A 206 -13.48 25.17 -5.14
N ALA A 207 -13.02 24.55 -6.22
CA ALA A 207 -13.41 24.89 -7.59
C ALA A 207 -14.93 24.82 -7.75
N LYS A 208 -15.55 23.73 -7.31
CA LYS A 208 -17.01 23.55 -7.39
C LYS A 208 -17.76 24.66 -6.66
N ARG A 209 -17.34 25.00 -5.43
CA ARG A 209 -17.95 26.07 -4.64
C ARG A 209 -17.83 27.42 -5.34
N GLU A 210 -16.63 27.81 -5.73
CA GLU A 210 -16.38 29.14 -6.30
C GLU A 210 -17.00 29.31 -7.69
N LEU A 211 -16.96 28.27 -8.52
CA LEU A 211 -17.55 28.30 -9.85
C LEU A 211 -19.09 28.27 -9.80
N SER A 212 -19.68 27.55 -8.83
CA SER A 212 -21.14 27.59 -8.61
C SER A 212 -21.63 28.95 -8.14
N LEU A 213 -20.85 29.66 -7.31
CA LEU A 213 -21.17 31.01 -6.84
C LEU A 213 -21.09 32.02 -7.98
N ALA A 214 -20.07 31.91 -8.83
CA ALA A 214 -19.93 32.74 -10.03
C ALA A 214 -21.11 32.53 -11.00
N ALA A 215 -21.47 31.27 -11.26
CA ALA A 215 -22.63 30.95 -12.11
C ALA A 215 -23.96 31.43 -11.52
N ALA A 216 -24.14 31.39 -10.20
CA ALA A 216 -25.34 31.92 -9.53
C ALA A 216 -25.40 33.46 -9.58
N GLY A 217 -24.25 34.13 -9.53
CA GLY A 217 -24.13 35.58 -9.69
C GLY A 217 -24.53 36.07 -11.08
N GLU A 218 -24.15 35.34 -12.14
CA GLU A 218 -24.55 35.64 -13.53
C GLU A 218 -26.07 35.49 -13.77
N VAL A 219 -26.77 34.62 -13.03
CA VAL A 219 -28.23 34.43 -13.16
C VAL A 219 -29.04 35.51 -12.45
N SER A 220 -28.44 36.25 -11.51
CA SER A 220 -29.10 37.29 -10.71
C SER A 220 -28.81 38.73 -11.17
N ALA A 221 -27.99 38.92 -12.20
CA ALA A 221 -27.66 40.21 -12.84
C ALA A 221 -28.37 40.36 -14.19
#